data_AF-C3Y640-F1
#
_entry.id   AF-C3Y640-F1
#
_cell.length_a   1.000
_cell.length_b   1.000
_cell.length_c   1.000
_cell.angle_alpha   90.00
_cell.angle_beta   90.00
_cell.angle_gamma   90.00
#
_symmetry.space_group_name_H-M   'P 1'
#
loop_
_entity.id
_entity.type
_entity.pdbx_description
1 polymer ?
#
loop_
_entity_poly.entity_id
_entity_poly.type
_entity_poly.pdbx_seq_one_letter_code
_entity_poly.pdbx_strand_id
1 'polypeptide(L)'
;HAIGFFHEHARPDRDNYVTIQWDNIRWGRYRHFVRFGYNMIDTFDIPYDYLSIMHYADNEFSWNRHSLRTIETRDPAYQNIIGQRISLSFLDIKMTNEMYKC
;
A
#
# COMPACT_ATOMS: atom_id res chain seq x y z
N HIS A 1 10.87 -3.09 4.13
CA HIS A 1 10.71 -3.05 5.60
C HIS A 1 11.99 -2.72 6.38
N ALA A 2 13.08 -3.49 6.29
CA ALA A 2 14.27 -3.27 7.15
C ALA A 2 14.82 -1.83 7.13
N ILE A 3 14.71 -1.14 6.00
CA ILE A 3 15.11 0.27 5.82
C ILE A 3 14.07 1.30 6.31
N GLY A 4 13.06 0.88 7.09
CA GLY A 4 12.07 1.77 7.73
C GLY A 4 10.72 1.91 7.03
N PHE A 5 10.50 1.23 5.89
CA PHE A 5 9.24 1.37 5.14
C PHE A 5 8.14 0.47 5.72
N PHE A 6 6.95 1.04 5.95
CA PHE A 6 5.70 0.31 6.10
C PHE A 6 5.10 -0.04 4.73
N HIS A 7 3.97 -0.73 4.71
CA HIS A 7 3.25 -0.97 3.46
C HIS A 7 2.60 0.32 2.96
N GLU A 8 2.61 0.52 1.64
CA GLU A 8 2.08 1.74 1.01
C GLU A 8 0.59 1.93 1.33
N HIS A 9 -0.21 0.85 1.31
CA HIS A 9 -1.63 0.89 1.69
C HIS A 9 -1.87 1.20 3.17
N ALA A 10 -0.83 1.24 4.00
CA ALA A 10 -0.93 1.60 5.41
C ALA A 10 -0.64 3.09 5.68
N ARG A 11 -0.37 3.90 4.64
CA ARG A 11 -0.17 5.35 4.78
C ARG A 11 -1.39 6.05 5.39
N PRO A 12 -1.20 7.19 6.09
CA PRO A 12 -2.29 7.97 6.67
C PRO A 12 -3.27 8.53 5.62
N ASP A 13 -2.79 8.84 4.43
CA ASP A 13 -3.55 9.39 3.30
C ASP A 13 -4.11 8.32 2.34
N ARG A 14 -3.93 7.03 2.63
CA ARG A 14 -4.29 5.93 1.72
C ARG A 14 -5.76 5.93 1.31
N ASP A 15 -6.65 6.43 2.17
CA ASP A 15 -8.08 6.55 1.87
C ASP A 15 -8.41 7.73 0.93
N ASN A 16 -7.43 8.34 0.26
CA ASN A 16 -7.63 9.17 -0.94
C ASN A 16 -7.34 8.40 -2.24
N TYR A 17 -6.71 7.22 -2.15
CA TYR A 17 -6.18 6.47 -3.29
C TYR A 17 -6.74 5.06 -3.40
N VAL A 18 -7.03 4.42 -2.26
CA VAL A 18 -7.62 3.08 -2.20
C VAL A 18 -8.79 3.02 -1.24
N THR A 19 -9.64 2.02 -1.45
CA THR A 19 -10.71 1.62 -0.54
C THR A 19 -10.43 0.21 -0.06
N ILE A 20 -10.51 0.00 1.25
CA ILE A 20 -10.37 -1.34 1.84
C ILE A 20 -11.74 -2.00 1.89
N GLN A 21 -11.87 -3.14 1.23
CA GLN A 21 -13.09 -3.96 1.24
C GLN A 21 -13.07 -4.87 2.47
N TRP A 22 -13.46 -4.34 3.62
CA TRP A 22 -13.33 -5.01 4.91
C TRP A 22 -14.05 -6.36 4.96
N ASP A 23 -15.22 -6.47 4.34
CA ASP A 23 -16.01 -7.71 4.30
C ASP A 23 -15.33 -8.83 3.49
N ASN A 24 -14.38 -8.47 2.62
CA ASN A 24 -13.62 -9.42 1.82
C ASN A 24 -12.37 -9.96 2.55
N ILE A 25 -12.00 -9.37 3.69
CA ILE A 25 -10.81 -9.78 4.46
C ILE A 25 -11.13 -11.00 5.31
N ARG A 26 -10.24 -12.01 5.28
CA ARG A 26 -10.32 -13.19 6.13
C ARG A 26 -10.34 -12.81 7.62
N TRP A 27 -11.22 -13.47 8.38
CA TRP A 27 -11.31 -13.27 9.83
C TRP A 27 -9.94 -13.37 10.52
N GLY A 28 -9.66 -12.44 11.44
CA GLY A 28 -8.38 -12.33 12.14
C GLY A 28 -7.28 -11.57 11.37
N ARG A 29 -7.50 -11.16 10.11
CA ARG A 29 -6.51 -10.46 9.29
C ARG A 29 -6.72 -8.94 9.16
N TYR A 30 -7.77 -8.39 9.74
CA TYR A 30 -8.10 -6.96 9.68
C TYR A 30 -6.95 -6.03 10.09
N ARG A 31 -6.13 -6.45 11.07
CA ARG A 31 -4.99 -5.65 11.57
C ARG A 31 -3.93 -5.36 10.48
N HIS A 32 -3.85 -6.16 9.42
CA HIS A 32 -2.92 -5.93 8.30
C HIS A 32 -3.33 -4.78 7.37
N PHE A 33 -4.54 -4.24 7.55
CA PHE A 33 -5.08 -3.13 6.75
C PHE A 33 -5.28 -1.87 7.57
N VAL A 34 -4.85 -1.85 8.84
CA VAL A 34 -4.90 -0.64 9.66
C VAL A 34 -3.89 0.36 9.11
N ARG A 35 -4.34 1.60 8.87
CA ARG A 35 -3.46 2.71 8.51
C ARG A 35 -2.73 3.25 9.74
N PHE A 36 -1.55 3.76 9.53
CA PHE A 36 -0.82 4.52 10.55
C PHE A 36 -1.20 6.00 10.48
N GLY A 37 -0.98 6.75 11.56
CA GLY A 37 -1.13 8.20 11.59
C GLY A 37 0.15 8.93 11.18
N TYR A 38 0.06 10.23 10.90
CA TYR A 38 1.20 11.10 10.61
C TYR A 38 2.21 11.24 11.77
N ASN A 39 1.84 10.78 12.98
CA ASN A 39 2.77 10.68 14.11
C ASN A 39 3.74 9.47 14.00
N MET A 40 3.48 8.54 13.08
CA MET A 40 4.30 7.34 12.86
C MET A 40 4.87 7.26 11.44
N ILE A 41 4.20 7.87 10.46
CA ILE A 41 4.65 7.89 9.06
C ILE A 41 4.83 9.34 8.61
N ASP A 42 6.00 9.61 8.06
CA ASP A 42 6.29 10.80 7.26
C ASP A 42 6.25 10.42 5.78
N THR A 43 5.51 11.17 4.97
CA THR A 43 5.41 10.94 3.52
C THR A 43 6.47 11.70 2.73
N PHE A 44 7.23 12.60 3.35
CA PHE A 44 8.22 13.47 2.70
C PHE A 44 7.65 14.25 1.50
N ASP A 45 6.36 14.60 1.55
CA ASP A 45 5.60 15.18 0.43
C ASP A 45 5.67 14.35 -0.88
N ILE A 46 6.00 13.06 -0.78
CA ILE A 46 6.00 12.12 -1.90
C ILE A 46 4.58 11.58 -2.09
N PRO A 47 4.04 11.63 -3.33
CA PRO A 47 2.68 11.16 -3.60
C PRO A 47 2.53 9.66 -3.34
N TYR A 48 1.29 9.21 -3.17
CA TYR A 48 0.97 7.79 -3.02
C TYR A 48 1.39 7.00 -4.25
N ASP A 49 2.07 5.88 -4.04
CA ASP A 49 2.65 5.09 -5.11
C ASP A 49 1.98 3.72 -5.28
N TYR A 50 1.04 3.63 -6.22
CA TYR A 50 0.42 2.35 -6.59
C TYR A 50 1.43 1.29 -7.05
N LEU A 51 2.59 1.70 -7.57
CA LEU A 51 3.63 0.79 -8.07
C LEU A 51 4.69 0.45 -7.03
N SER A 52 4.58 0.96 -5.80
CA SER A 52 5.56 0.69 -4.76
C SER A 52 5.70 -0.81 -4.55
N ILE A 53 6.94 -1.27 -4.40
CA ILE A 53 7.22 -2.67 -4.04
C ILE A 53 6.59 -3.06 -2.70
N MET A 54 6.27 -2.05 -1.87
CA MET A 54 5.64 -2.19 -0.56
C MET A 54 4.11 -2.21 -0.61
N HIS A 55 3.49 -1.95 -1.77
CA HIS A 55 2.04 -2.00 -1.93
C HIS A 55 1.53 -3.45 -1.99
N TYR A 56 0.43 -3.77 -1.31
CA TYR A 56 -0.22 -5.09 -1.44
C TYR A 56 -0.91 -5.27 -2.80
N ALA A 57 -1.06 -6.52 -3.22
CA ALA A 57 -1.96 -6.84 -4.33
C ALA A 57 -3.43 -6.61 -3.91
N ASP A 58 -4.31 -6.41 -4.89
CA ASP A 58 -5.76 -6.21 -4.69
C ASP A 58 -6.42 -7.35 -3.90
N ASN A 59 -5.84 -8.53 -4.06
CA ASN A 59 -5.96 -9.81 -3.44
C ASN A 59 -5.83 -10.09 -1.94
N GLU A 60 -5.01 -9.30 -1.27
CA GLU A 60 -4.26 -9.85 -0.15
C GLU A 60 -5.13 -10.16 1.05
N PHE A 61 -4.85 -11.27 1.74
CA PHE A 61 -5.66 -11.75 2.87
C PHE A 61 -7.18 -11.91 2.59
N SER A 62 -7.60 -11.94 1.33
CA SER A 62 -8.99 -12.19 0.96
C SER A 62 -9.44 -13.59 1.42
N TRP A 63 -10.68 -13.73 1.87
CA TRP A 63 -11.25 -15.05 2.15
C TRP A 63 -11.61 -15.82 0.87
N ASN A 64 -11.69 -15.14 -0.28
CA ASN A 64 -11.77 -15.74 -1.61
C ASN A 64 -10.90 -14.95 -2.60
N ARG A 65 -9.60 -15.27 -2.62
CA ARG A 65 -8.59 -14.55 -3.44
C ARG A 65 -8.88 -14.59 -4.95
N HIS A 66 -9.62 -15.57 -5.44
CA HIS A 66 -9.91 -15.71 -6.88
C HIS A 66 -11.01 -14.77 -7.37
N SER A 67 -11.86 -14.26 -6.48
CA SER A 67 -13.06 -13.50 -6.86
C SER A 67 -13.25 -12.21 -6.09
N LEU A 68 -12.56 -12.03 -4.96
CA LEU A 68 -12.75 -10.90 -4.07
C LEU A 68 -11.44 -10.16 -3.82
N ARG A 69 -11.49 -8.85 -4.07
CA ARG A 69 -10.44 -7.88 -3.74
C ARG A 69 -10.63 -7.38 -2.32
N THR A 70 -9.55 -7.25 -1.57
CA THR A 70 -9.49 -6.53 -0.29
C THR A 70 -9.05 -5.08 -0.46
N ILE A 71 -8.37 -4.75 -1.57
CA ILE A 71 -7.97 -3.38 -1.92
C ILE A 71 -8.50 -3.03 -3.30
N GLU A 72 -9.29 -1.95 -3.36
CA GLU A 72 -9.79 -1.38 -4.60
C GLU A 72 -9.17 0.00 -4.81
N THR A 73 -8.56 0.25 -5.97
CA THR A 73 -7.99 1.55 -6.30
C THR A 73 -9.10 2.53 -6.69
N ARG A 74 -9.00 3.79 -6.27
CA ARG A 74 -9.95 4.83 -6.68
C ARG A 74 -9.79 5.20 -8.15
N ASP A 75 -8.57 5.13 -8.65
CA ASP A 75 -8.30 5.22 -10.08
C ASP A 75 -8.24 3.80 -10.66
N PRO A 76 -9.20 3.40 -11.52
CA PRO A 76 -9.26 2.06 -12.11
C PRO A 76 -8.05 1.72 -12.98
N ALA A 77 -7.32 2.71 -13.49
CA ALA A 77 -6.13 2.48 -14.32
C ALA A 77 -5.03 1.73 -13.56
N TYR A 78 -5.00 1.85 -12.23
CA TYR A 78 -3.99 1.22 -11.37
C TYR A 78 -4.42 -0.12 -10.76
N GLN A 79 -5.68 -0.52 -10.93
CA GLN A 79 -6.25 -1.67 -10.20
C GLN A 79 -5.51 -2.98 -10.44
N ASN A 80 -5.01 -3.20 -11.65
CA ASN A 80 -4.31 -4.42 -12.04
C ASN A 80 -2.77 -4.28 -11.96
N ILE A 81 -2.26 -3.19 -11.38
CA ILE A 81 -0.82 -2.89 -11.33
C ILE A 81 -0.29 -2.86 -9.90
N ILE A 82 -1.16 -2.64 -8.91
CA ILE A 82 -0.78 -2.74 -7.49
C ILE A 82 -0.29 -4.16 -7.14
N GLY A 83 0.67 -4.25 -6.22
CA GLY A 83 1.18 -5.53 -5.74
C GLY A 83 2.34 -6.12 -6.53
N GLN A 84 2.94 -5.37 -7.44
CA GLN A 84 4.14 -5.80 -8.15
C GLN A 84 5.29 -6.14 -7.19
N ARG A 85 6.13 -7.12 -7.57
CA ARG A 85 7.28 -7.60 -6.77
C ARG A 85 8.57 -7.72 -7.60
N ILE A 86 8.65 -6.96 -8.70
CA ILE A 86 9.72 -7.07 -9.70
C ILE A 86 10.85 -6.11 -9.38
N SER A 87 10.54 -4.84 -9.14
CA SER A 87 11.55 -3.80 -8.93
C SER A 87 11.07 -2.72 -7.98
N LEU A 88 12.00 -1.92 -7.47
CA LEU A 88 11.65 -0.66 -6.82
C LEU A 88 11.00 0.27 -7.84
N SER A 89 9.99 1.02 -7.42
CA SER A 89 9.46 2.11 -8.22
C SER A 89 10.41 3.32 -8.15
N PHE A 90 10.18 4.31 -9.01
CA PHE A 90 10.87 5.59 -8.90
C PHE A 90 10.62 6.27 -7.53
N LEU A 91 9.41 6.16 -6.99
CA LEU A 91 9.05 6.81 -5.74
C LEU A 91 9.59 6.07 -4.51
N ASP A 92 9.74 4.73 -4.56
CA ASP A 92 10.46 3.95 -3.54
C ASP A 92 11.92 4.43 -3.42
N ILE A 93 12.59 4.62 -4.56
CA ILE A 93 13.97 5.11 -4.63
C ILE A 93 14.05 6.55 -4.10
N LYS A 94 13.15 7.42 -4.57
CA LYS A 94 13.09 8.82 -4.12
C LYS A 94 12.89 8.92 -2.61
N MET A 95 11.92 8.18 -2.05
CA MET A 95 11.65 8.18 -0.61
C MET A 95 12.85 7.67 0.20
N THR A 96 13.55 6.65 -0.31
CA THR A 96 14.76 6.14 0.33
C THR A 96 15.85 7.21 0.35
N ASN A 97 16.05 7.93 -0.75
CA ASN A 97 17.04 9.01 -0.81
C ASN A 97 16.70 10.17 0.13
N GLU A 98 15.43 10.57 0.23
CA GLU A 98 14.98 11.60 1.19
C GLU A 98 15.20 11.14 2.64
N MET A 99 14.86 9.90 2.98
CA MET A 99 15.03 9.34 4.32
C MET A 99 16.50 9.28 4.77
N TYR A 100 17.40 8.91 3.85
CA TYR A 100 18.81 8.67 4.16
C TYR A 100 19.76 9.76 3.65
N LYS A 101 19.22 10.86 3.11
CA LYS A 101 19.97 12.04 2.60
C LYS A 101 21.03 11.67 1.57
N CYS A 102 20.64 10.89 0.58
CA CYS A 102 21.48 10.42 -0.52
C CYS A 102 21.20 11.16 -1.84
#